data_AF-A0A1V1NVD2-F1
#
_entry.id   AF-A0A1V1NVD2-F1
#
_cell.length_a   1.000
_cell.length_b   1.000
_cell.length_c   1.000
_cell.angle_alpha   90.00
_cell.angle_beta   90.00
_cell.angle_gamma   90.00
#
_symmetry.space_group_name_H-M   'P 1'
#
loop_
_entity.id
_entity.type
_entity.pdbx_description
1 polymer ?
#
loop_
_entity_poly.entity_id
_entity_poly.type
_entity_poly.pdbx_seq_one_letter_code
_entity_poly.pdbx_strand_id
1 'polypeptide(L)'
;MAARQDTDYDGFFETRQIFNDPKWSVVMTQDVNQDNQADLFYYYTDGNLMQKKIDEDFDTHIDYVEFYNAQGQLVKSMEDEAHSGYLDLTWYYNDSLYPDKAEKDKNNDQQADIWFYNAVSFDLID
;
A
#
# COMPACT_ATOMS: atom_id res chain seq x y z
N MET A 1 9.22 -10.25 -18.71
CA MET A 1 8.22 -11.33 -18.93
C MET A 1 7.06 -11.07 -18.00
N ALA A 2 5.86 -11.53 -18.34
CA ALA A 2 4.70 -11.43 -17.45
C ALA A 2 4.00 -12.79 -17.37
N ALA A 3 3.53 -13.14 -16.18
CA ALA A 3 2.69 -14.31 -15.93
C ALA A 3 1.31 -13.85 -15.47
N ARG A 4 0.27 -14.63 -15.76
CA ARG A 4 -1.08 -14.39 -15.29
C ARG A 4 -1.68 -15.71 -14.80
N GLN A 5 -2.47 -15.66 -13.74
CA GLN A 5 -3.18 -16.82 -13.19
C GLN A 5 -4.67 -16.50 -13.10
N ASP A 6 -5.45 -17.44 -13.63
CA ASP A 6 -6.91 -17.53 -13.57
C ASP A 6 -7.17 -18.78 -12.73
N THR A 7 -7.52 -18.56 -11.46
CA THR A 7 -7.51 -19.55 -10.39
C THR A 7 -8.86 -20.25 -10.28
N ASP A 8 -9.94 -19.56 -10.67
CA ASP A 8 -11.31 -20.08 -10.65
C ASP A 8 -11.86 -20.42 -12.05
N TYR A 9 -11.07 -20.18 -13.11
CA TYR A 9 -11.34 -20.49 -14.51
C TYR A 9 -12.54 -19.74 -15.09
N ASP A 10 -12.83 -18.54 -14.60
CA ASP A 10 -13.94 -17.71 -15.08
C ASP A 10 -13.60 -16.90 -16.34
N GLY A 11 -12.33 -16.90 -16.75
CA GLY A 11 -11.82 -16.19 -17.93
C GLY A 11 -11.23 -14.81 -17.65
N PHE A 12 -11.22 -14.37 -16.38
CA PHE A 12 -10.46 -13.23 -15.88
C PHE A 12 -9.17 -13.72 -15.20
N PHE A 13 -8.19 -12.83 -15.03
CA PHE A 13 -6.95 -13.18 -14.35
C PHE A 13 -6.89 -12.42 -13.03
N GLU A 14 -7.16 -13.08 -11.91
CA GLU A 14 -7.14 -12.47 -10.57
C GLU A 14 -5.73 -12.03 -10.16
N THR A 15 -4.69 -12.57 -10.79
CA THR A 15 -3.31 -12.20 -10.49
C THR A 15 -2.48 -12.05 -11.76
N ARG A 16 -1.76 -10.92 -11.83
CA ARG A 16 -0.74 -10.66 -12.85
C ARG A 16 0.60 -10.40 -12.18
N GLN A 17 1.67 -10.98 -12.73
CA GLN A 17 3.04 -10.75 -12.30
C GLN A 17 3.91 -10.22 -13.45
N ILE A 18 4.78 -9.27 -13.15
CA ILE A 18 5.69 -8.60 -14.09
C ILE A 18 7.12 -8.69 -13.53
N PHE A 19 8.07 -9.13 -14.36
CA PHE A 19 9.47 -9.41 -13.98
C PHE A 19 10.50 -8.50 -14.66
N ASN A 20 10.07 -7.45 -15.36
CA ASN A 20 10.94 -6.57 -16.16
C ASN A 20 10.87 -5.11 -15.72
N ASP A 21 10.58 -4.88 -14.45
CA ASP A 21 10.66 -3.56 -13.84
C ASP A 21 12.14 -3.27 -13.45
N PRO A 22 12.66 -2.05 -13.69
CA PRO A 22 14.05 -1.72 -13.36
C PRO A 22 14.31 -1.57 -11.85
N LYS A 23 13.26 -1.35 -11.04
CA LYS A 23 13.34 -1.16 -9.59
C LYS A 23 12.95 -2.42 -8.82
N TRP A 24 11.97 -3.18 -9.32
CA TRP A 24 11.38 -4.32 -8.63
C TRP A 24 11.72 -5.64 -9.31
N SER A 25 12.09 -6.66 -8.53
CA SER A 25 12.29 -8.01 -9.06
C SER A 25 10.97 -8.63 -9.54
N VAL A 26 9.88 -8.32 -8.83
CA VAL A 26 8.51 -8.71 -9.19
C VAL A 26 7.56 -7.58 -8.85
N VAL A 27 6.67 -7.24 -9.78
CA VAL A 27 5.45 -6.47 -9.51
C VAL A 27 4.27 -7.41 -9.70
N MET A 28 3.43 -7.54 -8.68
CA MET A 28 2.22 -8.34 -8.72
C MET A 28 1.00 -7.43 -8.55
N THR A 29 -0.05 -7.67 -9.32
CA THR A 29 -1.32 -6.95 -9.19
C THR A 29 -2.47 -7.93 -9.07
N GLN A 30 -3.53 -7.54 -8.36
CA GLN A 30 -4.77 -8.28 -8.26
C GLN A 30 -5.96 -7.36 -8.54
N ASP A 31 -6.90 -7.87 -9.33
CA ASP A 31 -8.21 -7.28 -9.62
C ASP A 31 -9.22 -8.11 -8.82
N VAL A 32 -9.67 -7.55 -7.70
CA VAL A 32 -10.50 -8.24 -6.70
C VAL A 32 -11.98 -8.08 -7.04
N ASN A 33 -12.38 -6.94 -7.59
CA ASN A 33 -13.76 -6.65 -7.94
C ASN A 33 -14.15 -7.07 -9.39
N GLN A 34 -13.18 -7.55 -10.17
CA GLN A 34 -13.31 -8.01 -11.56
C GLN A 34 -13.73 -6.92 -12.56
N ASP A 35 -13.33 -5.67 -12.33
CA ASP A 35 -13.67 -4.53 -13.20
C ASP A 35 -12.61 -4.27 -14.30
N ASN A 36 -11.55 -5.08 -14.36
CA ASN A 36 -10.35 -4.95 -15.20
C ASN A 36 -9.36 -3.87 -14.75
N GLN A 37 -9.51 -3.34 -13.54
CA GLN A 37 -8.56 -2.46 -12.87
C GLN A 37 -7.94 -3.24 -11.70
N ALA A 38 -6.71 -2.88 -11.35
CA ALA A 38 -6.03 -3.56 -10.25
C ALA A 38 -6.28 -2.80 -8.96
N ASP A 39 -6.75 -3.51 -7.94
CA ASP A 39 -7.05 -2.96 -6.61
C ASP A 39 -5.86 -3.12 -5.67
N LEU A 40 -5.12 -4.22 -5.83
CA LEU A 40 -3.96 -4.54 -4.99
C LEU A 40 -2.69 -4.57 -5.82
N PHE A 41 -1.64 -3.93 -5.30
CA PHE A 41 -0.32 -3.92 -5.90
C PHE A 41 0.72 -4.34 -4.88
N TYR A 42 1.61 -5.25 -5.28
CA TYR A 42 2.70 -5.75 -4.45
C TYR A 42 4.01 -5.62 -5.20
N TYR A 43 5.01 -5.07 -4.54
CA TYR A 43 6.31 -4.78 -5.12
C TYR A 43 7.40 -5.49 -4.33
N TYR A 44 8.15 -6.35 -5.01
CA TYR A 44 9.17 -7.20 -4.39
C TYR A 44 10.57 -6.85 -4.88
N THR A 45 11.56 -7.04 -4.00
CA THR A 45 12.99 -7.03 -4.33
C THR A 45 13.64 -8.24 -3.69
N ASP A 46 14.37 -9.04 -4.47
CA ASP A 46 15.06 -10.26 -4.02
C ASP A 46 14.17 -11.22 -3.21
N GLY A 47 12.89 -11.31 -3.60
CA GLY A 47 11.89 -12.16 -2.95
C GLY A 47 11.25 -11.58 -1.70
N ASN A 48 11.66 -10.40 -1.24
CA ASN A 48 11.06 -9.72 -0.09
C ASN A 48 10.02 -8.70 -0.56
N LEU A 49 8.87 -8.64 0.10
CA LEU A 49 7.87 -7.59 -0.12
C LEU A 49 8.44 -6.28 0.42
N MET A 50 8.46 -5.25 -0.42
CA MET A 50 9.02 -3.94 -0.08
C MET A 50 7.95 -2.86 -0.02
N GLN A 51 6.90 -2.98 -0.83
CA GLN A 51 5.80 -2.05 -0.86
C GLN A 51 4.51 -2.76 -1.25
N LYS A 52 3.41 -2.36 -0.61
CA LYS A 52 2.04 -2.77 -0.95
C LYS A 52 1.18 -1.54 -1.13
N LYS A 53 0.27 -1.55 -2.11
CA LYS A 53 -0.75 -0.50 -2.32
C LYS A 53 -2.12 -1.13 -2.42
N ILE A 54 -3.13 -0.43 -1.93
CA ILE A 54 -4.51 -0.89 -1.82
C ILE A 54 -5.43 0.26 -2.25
N ASP A 55 -6.28 -0.02 -3.23
CA ASP A 55 -7.54 0.67 -3.51
C ASP A 55 -8.63 -0.19 -2.83
N GLU A 56 -9.13 0.27 -1.68
CA GLU A 56 -10.05 -0.49 -0.82
C GLU A 56 -11.50 -0.29 -1.24
N ASP A 57 -11.85 0.88 -1.78
CA ASP A 57 -13.21 1.23 -2.18
C ASP A 57 -13.49 1.13 -3.70
N PHE A 58 -12.47 0.77 -4.47
CA PHE A 58 -12.50 0.52 -5.91
C PHE A 58 -12.78 1.77 -6.75
N ASP A 59 -12.34 2.93 -6.28
CA ASP A 59 -12.55 4.21 -6.95
C ASP A 59 -11.40 4.62 -7.88
N THR A 60 -10.37 3.77 -8.02
CA THR A 60 -9.11 3.95 -8.77
C THR A 60 -8.05 4.84 -8.12
N HIS A 61 -8.33 5.38 -6.93
CA HIS A 61 -7.34 6.01 -6.06
C HIS A 61 -6.79 5.00 -5.06
N ILE A 62 -5.61 5.29 -4.51
CA ILE A 62 -4.99 4.41 -3.53
C ILE A 62 -5.32 4.93 -2.14
N ASP A 63 -6.07 4.15 -1.38
CA ASP A 63 -6.40 4.44 0.01
C ASP A 63 -5.21 4.16 0.93
N TYR A 64 -4.47 3.06 0.71
CA TYR A 64 -3.37 2.67 1.59
C TYR A 64 -2.08 2.33 0.83
N VAL A 65 -0.95 2.72 1.44
CA VAL A 65 0.38 2.28 1.03
C VAL A 65 1.18 1.84 2.23
N GLU A 66 1.69 0.61 2.19
CA GLU A 66 2.58 0.05 3.21
C GLU A 66 3.99 -0.12 2.64
N PHE A 67 5.00 0.17 3.46
CA PHE A 67 6.41 -0.03 3.13
C PHE A 67 7.09 -0.92 4.16
N TYR A 68 7.89 -1.87 3.67
CA TYR A 68 8.57 -2.86 4.49
C TYR A 68 10.08 -2.79 4.30
N ASN A 69 10.83 -3.16 5.34
CA ASN A 69 12.28 -3.33 5.25
C ASN A 69 12.66 -4.71 4.69
N ALA A 70 13.96 -4.95 4.48
CA ALA A 70 14.46 -6.22 3.95
C ALA A 70 14.23 -7.43 4.86
N GLN A 71 13.85 -7.22 6.12
CA GLN A 71 13.43 -8.26 7.07
C GLN A 71 11.92 -8.53 7.03
N GLY A 72 11.18 -7.82 6.16
CA GLY A 72 9.72 -7.93 6.04
C GLY A 72 8.94 -7.18 7.11
N GLN A 73 9.59 -6.27 7.86
CA GLN A 73 8.94 -5.49 8.91
C GLN A 73 8.34 -4.20 8.34
N LEU A 74 7.12 -3.86 8.76
CA LEU A 74 6.46 -2.60 8.41
C LEU A 74 7.24 -1.43 9.02
N VAL A 75 7.65 -0.47 8.19
CA VAL A 75 8.41 0.72 8.62
C VAL A 75 7.66 2.02 8.38
N LYS A 76 6.71 2.01 7.44
CA LYS A 76 5.89 3.17 7.11
C LYS A 76 4.55 2.73 6.53
N SER A 77 3.47 3.39 6.92
CA SER A 77 2.19 3.30 6.23
C SER A 77 1.71 4.71 5.86
N MET A 78 0.89 4.79 4.83
CA MET A 78 0.25 6.01 4.36
C MET A 78 -1.22 5.70 4.06
N GLU A 79 -2.10 6.65 4.34
CA GLU A 79 -3.56 6.49 4.27
C GLU A 79 -4.21 7.78 3.75
N ASP A 80 -5.24 7.65 2.90
CA ASP A 80 -6.18 8.73 2.54
C ASP A 80 -7.34 8.75 3.56
N GLU A 81 -7.04 9.20 4.77
CA GLU A 81 -8.01 9.25 5.88
C GLU A 81 -9.16 10.22 5.58
N ALA A 82 -8.91 11.24 4.74
CA ALA A 82 -9.89 12.22 4.34
C ALA A 82 -10.74 11.82 3.12
N HIS A 83 -10.47 10.66 2.49
CA HIS A 83 -11.10 10.21 1.23
C HIS A 83 -11.10 11.30 0.15
N SER A 84 -9.93 11.90 -0.06
CA SER A 84 -9.72 13.03 -0.96
C SER A 84 -9.07 12.64 -2.30
N GLY A 85 -8.68 11.38 -2.44
CA GLY A 85 -7.85 10.82 -3.52
C GLY A 85 -6.35 11.00 -3.29
N TYR A 86 -5.93 11.50 -2.12
CA TYR A 86 -4.53 11.77 -1.77
C TYR A 86 -4.22 11.24 -0.38
N LEU A 87 -3.09 10.56 -0.24
CA LEU A 87 -2.62 10.04 1.05
C LEU A 87 -2.22 11.18 1.99
N ASP A 88 -3.12 11.55 2.91
CA ASP A 88 -2.97 12.70 3.81
C ASP A 88 -2.39 12.33 5.18
N LEU A 89 -2.44 11.05 5.56
CA LEU A 89 -1.89 10.55 6.83
C LEU A 89 -0.72 9.61 6.57
N THR A 90 0.35 9.75 7.36
CA THR A 90 1.54 8.91 7.29
C THR A 90 1.98 8.49 8.68
N TRP A 91 2.17 7.19 8.90
CA TRP A 91 2.74 6.63 10.12
C TRP A 91 4.13 6.08 9.89
N TYR A 92 5.01 6.25 10.87
CA TYR A 92 6.34 5.65 10.92
C TYR A 92 6.43 4.73 12.13
N TYR A 93 7.04 3.57 11.91
CA TYR A 93 7.12 2.50 12.91
C TYR A 93 8.58 2.28 13.31
N ASN A 94 8.79 2.09 14.61
CA ASN A 94 10.10 1.75 15.15
C ASN A 94 10.41 0.24 15.00
N ASP A 95 11.60 -0.18 15.42
CA ASP A 95 12.06 -1.58 15.33
C ASP A 95 11.18 -2.57 16.14
N SER A 96 10.40 -2.06 17.11
CA SER A 96 9.43 -2.85 17.87
C SER A 96 8.03 -2.88 17.22
N LEU A 97 7.91 -2.37 15.98
CA LEU A 97 6.68 -2.27 15.19
C LEU A 97 5.60 -1.36 15.82
N TYR A 98 6.00 -0.48 16.74
CA TYR A 98 5.08 0.52 17.28
C TYR A 98 5.20 1.83 16.50
N PRO A 99 4.08 2.50 16.21
CA PRO A 99 4.13 3.84 15.67
C PRO A 99 4.86 4.76 16.67
N ASP A 100 5.82 5.54 16.17
CA ASP A 100 6.56 6.51 16.99
C ASP A 100 6.40 7.94 16.47
N LYS A 101 6.01 8.09 15.20
CA LYS A 101 5.75 9.36 14.55
C LYS A 101 4.57 9.22 13.58
N ALA A 102 3.75 10.26 13.52
CA ALA A 102 2.80 10.44 12.42
C ALA A 102 2.89 11.84 11.83
N GLU A 103 2.55 11.96 10.55
CA GLU A 103 2.51 13.18 9.76
C GLU A 103 1.14 13.28 9.10
N LYS A 104 0.50 14.45 9.17
CA LYS A 104 -0.80 14.70 8.51
C LYS A 104 -0.73 15.96 7.66
N ASP A 105 -1.05 15.84 6.38
CA ASP A 105 -1.36 16.94 5.45
C ASP A 105 -2.85 17.27 5.60
N LYS A 106 -3.22 18.54 5.75
CA LYS A 106 -4.63 18.95 5.88
C LYS A 106 -5.11 19.75 4.69
N ASN A 107 -4.22 20.11 3.78
CA ASN A 107 -4.50 21.04 2.70
C ASN A 107 -4.20 20.46 1.31
N ASN A 108 -3.74 19.21 1.26
CA ASN A 108 -3.44 18.41 0.07
C ASN A 108 -2.36 19.03 -0.82
N ASP A 109 -1.40 19.75 -0.22
CA ASP A 109 -0.21 20.25 -0.91
C ASP A 109 0.96 19.25 -0.90
N GLN A 110 0.71 18.03 -0.39
CA GLN A 110 1.67 16.93 -0.26
C GLN A 110 2.80 17.23 0.74
N GLN A 111 2.58 18.19 1.64
CA GLN A 111 3.46 18.50 2.75
C GLN A 111 2.69 18.32 4.06
N ALA A 112 3.37 17.77 5.06
CA ALA A 112 2.76 17.62 6.37
C ALA A 112 2.48 19.01 7.00
N ASP A 113 1.28 19.20 7.49
CA ASP A 113 0.86 20.35 8.31
C ASP A 113 1.01 20.05 9.81
N ILE A 114 0.86 18.77 10.19
CA ILE A 114 0.85 18.31 11.58
C ILE A 114 1.82 17.16 11.75
N TRP A 115 2.55 17.17 12.87
CA TRP A 115 3.43 16.09 13.30
C TRP A 115 3.02 15.61 14.70
N PHE A 116 2.90 14.31 14.85
CA PHE A 116 2.70 13.64 16.13
C PHE A 116 3.96 12.88 16.50
N TYR A 117 4.36 12.92 17.78
CA TYR A 117 5.49 12.19 18.32
C TYR A 117 5.03 11.32 19.49
N ASN A 118 5.57 10.11 19.60
CA ASN A 118 5.05 9.04 20.47
C ASN A 118 3.59 8.73 20.13
N ALA A 119 3.28 8.71 18.83
CA ALA A 119 1.94 8.46 18.36
C ALA A 119 1.56 7.03 18.75
N VAL A 120 0.70 6.85 19.75
CA VAL A 120 0.12 5.56 20.08
C VAL A 120 -0.98 5.27 19.05
N SER A 121 -1.01 4.06 18.48
CA SER A 121 -2.22 3.63 17.78
C SER A 121 -3.32 3.50 18.83
N PHE A 122 -4.24 4.47 18.82
CA PHE A 122 -5.56 4.22 19.33
C PHE A 122 -6.26 3.49 18.20
N ASP A 123 -6.24 2.16 18.24
CA ASP A 123 -7.13 1.38 17.40
C ASP A 123 -8.54 1.92 17.65
N LEU A 124 -9.10 2.55 16.62
CA LEU A 124 -10.48 3.02 16.59
C LEU A 124 -11.35 1.77 16.66
N ILE A 125 -11.83 1.48 17.87
CA ILE A 125 -13.06 0.73 18.05
C ILE A 125 -14.19 1.68 17.63
N ASP A 126 -14.73 1.48 16.43
CA ASP A 126 -16.16 1.39 16.17
C ASP A 126 -16.41 0.77 14.78
#